data_AF-A0A2G9NL99-F1
#
_entry.id   AF-A0A2G9NL99-F1
#
_cell.length_a   1.000
_cell.length_b   1.000
_cell.length_c   1.000
_cell.angle_alpha   90.00
_cell.angle_beta   90.00
_cell.angle_gamma   90.00
#
_symmetry.space_group_name_H-M   'P 1'
#
loop_
_entity.id
_entity.type
_entity.pdbx_description
1 polymer ?
#
loop_
_entity_poly.entity_id
_entity_poly.type
_entity_poly.pdbx_seq_one_letter_code
_entity_poly.pdbx_strand_id
1 'polypeptide(L)' 'MKTGDALSIFSQIINFVIFIYFTLALLKVNALDVFGLLISAFGLLSSLIANIVSVLESKEY' A
#
# COMPACT_ATOMS: atom_id res chain seq x y z
N MET A 1 1.30 -1.36 21.32
CA MET A 1 0.74 -1.55 19.96
C MET A 1 -0.38 -2.54 20.08
N LYS A 2 -1.61 -2.16 19.73
CA LYS A 2 -2.70 -3.14 19.65
C LYS A 2 -2.32 -4.11 18.52
N THR A 3 -2.40 -5.41 18.77
CA THR A 3 -1.96 -6.46 17.83
C THR A 3 -2.63 -6.32 16.45
N GLY A 4 -3.82 -5.71 16.39
CA GLY A 4 -4.53 -5.40 15.14
C GLY A 4 -3.81 -4.38 14.25
N ASP A 5 -3.10 -3.41 14.83
CA ASP A 5 -2.42 -2.34 14.07
C ASP A 5 -1.19 -2.86 13.33
N ALA A 6 -0.41 -3.72 14.00
CA ALA A 6 0.74 -4.36 13.39
C ALA A 6 0.33 -5.32 12.25
N LEU A 7 -0.79 -6.04 12.45
CA LEU A 7 -1.35 -6.93 11.43
C LEU A 7 -1.87 -6.14 10.21
N SER A 8 -2.48 -4.97 10.45
CA SER A 8 -2.96 -4.04 9.43
C SER A 8 -1.82 -3.50 8.55
N ILE A 9 -0.73 -3.03 9.18
CA ILE A 9 0.47 -2.56 8.46
C ILE A 9 1.08 -3.71 7.65
N PHE A 10 1.20 -4.90 8.23
CA PHE A 10 1.74 -6.07 7.52
C PHE A 10 0.89 -6.46 6.31
N SER A 11 -0.45 -6.41 6.45
CA SER A 11 -1.38 -6.63 5.33
C SER A 11 -1.22 -5.58 4.23
N GLN A 12 -1.01 -4.31 4.57
CA GLN A 12 -0.78 -3.26 3.57
C GLN A 12 0.55 -3.45 2.83
N ILE A 13 1.61 -3.88 3.53
CA ILE A 13 2.89 -4.21 2.90
C ILE A 13 2.72 -5.36 1.89
N ILE A 14 2.01 -6.42 2.27
CA ILE A 14 1.69 -7.54 1.36
C ILE A 14 0.93 -7.04 0.14
N ASN A 15 -0.11 -6.22 0.33
CA ASN A 15 -0.88 -5.65 -0.76
C ASN A 15 -0.01 -4.79 -1.71
N PHE A 16 0.94 -4.05 -1.16
CA PHE A 16 1.88 -3.26 -1.94
C PHE A 16 2.83 -4.13 -2.78
N VAL A 17 3.34 -5.23 -2.21
CA VAL A 17 4.20 -6.18 -2.94
C VAL A 17 3.43 -6.86 -4.08
N ILE A 18 2.19 -7.29 -3.81
CA ILE A 18 1.30 -7.88 -4.84
C ILE A 18 1.04 -6.86 -5.95
N PHE A 19 0.77 -5.61 -5.59
CA PHE A 19 0.56 -4.53 -6.55
C PHE A 19 1.79 -4.33 -7.45
N ILE A 20 3.01 -4.30 -6.90
CA ILE A 20 4.25 -4.18 -7.69
C ILE A 20 4.40 -5.38 -8.64
N TYR A 21 4.11 -6.59 -8.17
CA TYR A 21 4.21 -7.79 -9.00
C TYR A 21 3.27 -7.72 -10.21
N PHE A 22 1.99 -7.41 -9.99
CA PHE A 22 1.01 -7.28 -11.07
C PHE A 22 1.32 -6.11 -12.00
N THR A 23 1.76 -4.99 -11.45
CA THR A 23 2.25 -3.83 -12.19
C THR A 23 3.34 -4.21 -13.18
N LEU A 24 4.39 -4.92 -12.72
CA LEU A 24 5.50 -5.34 -13.58
C LEU A 24 5.04 -6.37 -14.62
N ALA A 25 4.14 -7.29 -14.24
CA ALA A 25 3.58 -8.27 -15.15
C ALA A 25 2.76 -7.59 -16.27
N LEU A 26 1.90 -6.63 -15.93
CA LEU A 26 1.03 -5.95 -16.88
C LEU A 26 1.78 -4.92 -17.75
N LEU A 27 2.81 -4.28 -17.20
CA LEU A 27 3.72 -3.41 -17.95
C LEU A 27 4.44 -4.20 -19.06
N LYS A 28 4.89 -5.43 -18.78
CA LYS A 28 5.52 -6.31 -19.79
C LYS A 28 4.57 -6.66 -20.94
N VAL A 29 3.27 -6.73 -20.68
CA VAL A 29 2.26 -7.06 -21.70
C VAL A 29 1.79 -5.78 -22.43
N ASN A 30 2.33 -4.60 -22.10
CA ASN A 30 1.86 -3.29 -22.61
C ASN A 30 0.34 -3.08 -22.43
N ALA A 31 -0.26 -3.80 -21.48
CA ALA A 31 -1.70 -3.87 -21.29
C ALA A 31 -2.22 -2.78 -20.34
N LEU A 32 -1.33 -1.95 -19.79
CA LEU A 32 -1.68 -1.00 -18.73
C LEU A 32 -1.20 0.41 -19.07
N ASP A 33 -2.12 1.35 -18.90
CA ASP A 33 -1.83 2.78 -18.95
C ASP A 33 -0.99 3.17 -17.72
N VAL A 34 0.18 3.74 -17.97
CA VAL A 34 1.14 4.21 -16.95
C VAL A 34 0.47 5.20 -15.99
N PHE A 35 -0.50 5.99 -16.46
CA PHE A 35 -1.24 6.93 -15.61
C PHE A 35 -2.13 6.22 -14.58
N GLY A 36 -2.85 5.17 -14.98
CA GLY A 36 -3.67 4.37 -14.04
C GLY A 36 -2.81 3.67 -12.98
N LEU A 37 -1.60 3.29 -13.39
CA LEU A 37 -0.61 2.68 -12.52
C LEU A 37 -0.07 3.67 -11.48
N LEU A 38 0.24 4.89 -11.88
CA LEU A 38 0.68 5.97 -10.99
C LEU A 38 -0.41 6.35 -9.96
N ILE A 39 -1.67 6.45 -10.39
CA ILE A 39 -2.80 6.75 -9.48
C ILE A 39 -2.95 5.65 -8.43
N SER A 40 -2.88 4.39 -8.86
CA SER A 40 -2.99 3.23 -7.96
C SER A 40 -1.84 3.17 -6.95
N ALA A 41 -0.61 3.47 -7.39
CA ALA A 41 0.55 3.56 -6.52
C ALA A 41 0.39 4.68 -5.47
N PHE A 42 -0.12 5.85 -5.87
CA PHE A 42 -0.39 6.96 -4.97
C PHE A 42 -1.44 6.60 -3.91
N GLY A 43 -2.53 5.94 -4.31
CA GLY A 43 -3.57 5.50 -3.39
C GLY A 43 -3.06 4.51 -2.33
N LEU A 44 -2.24 3.54 -2.74
CA LEU A 44 -1.63 2.58 -1.83
C LEU A 44 -0.64 3.24 -0.85
N LEU A 45 0.18 4.17 -1.34
CA LEU A 45 1.11 4.93 -0.49
C LEU A 45 0.38 5.82 0.51
N SER A 46 -0.66 6.53 0.09
CA SER A 46 -1.48 7.36 0.97
C SER A 46 -2.17 6.52 2.06
N SER A 47 -2.70 5.35 1.70
CA SER A 47 -3.30 4.40 2.63
C SER A 47 -2.29 3.89 3.67
N LEU A 48 -1.05 3.61 3.26
CA LEU A 48 0.04 3.19 4.15
C LEU A 48 0.43 4.31 5.13
N ILE A 49 0.61 5.53 4.63
CA ILE A 49 0.97 6.69 5.45
C ILE A 49 -0.12 6.98 6.48
N ALA A 50 -1.38 7.02 6.07
CA ALA A 50 -2.51 7.26 6.99
C ALA A 50 -2.57 6.21 8.10
N ASN A 51 -2.30 4.95 7.78
CA ASN A 51 -2.27 3.86 8.75
C ASN A 51 -1.09 4.01 9.73
N ILE A 52 0.11 4.36 9.24
CA ILE A 52 1.27 4.62 10.11
C ILE A 52 1.01 5.80 11.05
N VAL A 53 0.44 6.91 10.54
CA VAL A 53 0.08 8.08 11.35
C VAL A 53 -0.93 7.70 12.43
N SER A 54 -1.97 6.95 12.07
CA SER A 54 -2.97 6.47 13.04
C SER A 54 -2.36 5.61 14.15
N VAL A 55 -1.36 4.79 13.83
CA VAL A 55 -0.64 3.95 14.80
C VAL A 55 0.34 4.74 15.68
N LEU A 56 0.91 5.82 15.14
CA LEU A 56 1.73 6.75 15.93
C LEU A 56 0.85 7.52 16.93
N GLU A 57 -0.28 8.04 16.47
CA GLU A 57 -1.24 8.79 17.31
C GLU A 57 -1.85 7.89 18.40
N SER A 58 -2.13 6.62 18.09
CA SER A 58 -2.65 5.65 19.08
C SER A 58 -1.63 5.18 20.11
N LYS A 59 -0.33 5.50 19.93
CA LYS A 59 0.75 5.23 20.90
C LYS A 59 1.01 6.39 21.86
N GLU A 60 0.60 7.61 21.53
CA GLU A 60 0.80 8.80 22.37
C GLU A 60 -0.27 8.98 23.46
N TYR A 61 -1.34 8.17 23.44
CA TYR A 61 -2.37 8.05 24.49
C TYR A 61 -2.33 6.67 25.16
#